data_AF-A0A938MN87-F1
#
_entry.id   AF-A0A938MN87-F1
#
_cell.length_a   1.000
_cell.length_b   1.000
_cell.length_c   1.000
_cell.angle_alpha   90.00
_cell.angle_beta   90.00
_cell.angle_gamma   90.00
#
_symmetry.space_group_name_H-M   'P 1'
#
loop_
_entity.id
_entity.type
_entity.pdbx_description
1 polymer ?
#
loop_
_entity_poly.entity_id
_entity_poly.type
_entity_poly.pdbx_seq_one_letter_code
_entity_poly.pdbx_strand_id
1 'polypeptide(L)'
;MTNDSDNVTVQWCIIAEGLTKHSYGSLIGSYGGKLTFHHNLYAHNVSRNPRPTGYHYVKGHENDPGPVIDFRNNVIYNWGSVAGYTGSGDEASSPEKHALNYVGNYLKPGPSSPARWAKTAFLLHKGAVTRLYADGNHMEGFPEGSADNWRLIDDSRCPATKLTGPVPVAAMKTEDAPTAFKKVLADVGATVPVRDAVDTRIVNSTRDGTGKIAETLADLGGWPELKTAEPPADSDSDGMPDAWEQKHGLNPADPSDNNKDADGDGYTNIEEFLNATNPMRGDH
;
A
#
# COMPACT_ATOMS: atom_id res chain seq x y z
N MET A 1 7.04 6.67 -7.30
CA MET A 1 7.93 7.39 -6.38
C MET A 1 9.00 8.08 -7.20
N THR A 2 9.48 9.23 -6.75
CA THR A 2 10.57 9.94 -7.43
C THR A 2 11.90 9.26 -7.17
N ASN A 3 12.91 9.64 -7.94
CA ASN A 3 14.23 9.04 -7.88
C ASN A 3 14.95 9.24 -6.52
N ASP A 4 14.60 10.27 -5.77
CA ASP A 4 15.22 10.64 -4.48
C ASP A 4 14.23 10.54 -3.31
N SER A 5 13.19 9.70 -3.43
CA SER A 5 12.22 9.52 -2.36
C SER A 5 12.89 8.94 -1.10
N ASP A 6 12.65 9.58 0.05
CA ASP A 6 13.12 9.14 1.36
C ASP A 6 12.08 9.48 2.44
N ASN A 7 12.05 8.69 3.52
CA ASN A 7 11.14 8.80 4.67
C ASN A 7 9.65 8.86 4.26
N VAL A 8 9.25 7.91 3.41
CA VAL A 8 7.87 7.79 2.93
C VAL A 8 7.17 6.65 3.65
N THR A 9 5.94 6.89 4.12
CA THR A 9 5.03 5.84 4.59
C THR A 9 3.77 5.83 3.74
N VAL A 10 3.38 4.65 3.25
CA VAL A 10 2.09 4.38 2.60
C VAL A 10 1.35 3.36 3.44
N GLN A 11 0.21 3.76 4.00
CA GLN A 11 -0.53 2.93 4.94
C GLN A 11 -2.03 2.98 4.72
N TRP A 12 -2.71 1.89 5.08
CA TRP A 12 -4.19 1.80 5.05
C TRP A 12 -4.82 2.15 3.69
N CYS A 13 -4.09 1.91 2.59
CA CYS A 13 -4.57 2.17 1.23
C CYS A 13 -5.13 0.91 0.57
N ILE A 14 -6.15 1.08 -0.28
CA ILE A 14 -6.59 0.06 -1.24
C ILE A 14 -5.85 0.30 -2.56
N ILE A 15 -5.14 -0.71 -3.04
CA ILE A 15 -4.33 -0.69 -4.26
C ILE A 15 -4.80 -1.85 -5.14
N ALA A 16 -5.82 -1.61 -5.94
CA ALA A 16 -6.56 -2.70 -6.57
C ALA A 16 -7.03 -2.39 -8.00
N GLU A 17 -7.42 -3.47 -8.68
CA GLU A 17 -8.17 -3.43 -9.95
C GLU A 17 -7.48 -2.65 -11.08
N GLY A 18 -6.15 -2.75 -11.19
CA GLY A 18 -5.45 -2.28 -12.39
C GLY A 18 -5.99 -2.98 -13.66
N LEU A 19 -6.26 -2.22 -14.73
CA LEU A 19 -6.79 -2.76 -15.99
C LEU A 19 -5.68 -3.38 -16.88
N THR A 20 -6.09 -4.21 -17.84
CA THR A 20 -5.17 -5.02 -18.69
C THR A 20 -4.06 -4.21 -19.41
N LYS A 21 -2.97 -4.92 -19.75
CA LYS A 21 -1.63 -4.46 -20.21
C LYS A 21 -0.70 -3.93 -19.12
N HIS A 22 -1.20 -3.27 -18.07
CA HIS A 22 -0.36 -2.75 -16.97
C HIS A 22 -1.05 -2.80 -15.59
N SER A 23 -1.74 -3.90 -15.29
CA SER A 23 -2.38 -4.15 -14.00
C SER A 23 -1.35 -4.48 -12.91
N TYR A 24 -0.81 -3.45 -12.27
CA TYR A 24 0.30 -3.57 -11.32
C TYR A 24 0.03 -2.76 -10.05
N GLY A 25 0.23 -3.36 -8.88
CA GLY A 25 -0.04 -2.69 -7.61
C GLY A 25 0.90 -1.53 -7.32
N SER A 26 2.21 -1.79 -7.24
CA SER A 26 3.20 -0.77 -6.90
C SER A 26 4.58 -1.08 -7.48
N LEU A 27 5.19 -0.05 -8.07
CA LEU A 27 6.64 0.03 -8.27
C LEU A 27 7.21 0.89 -7.15
N ILE A 28 7.98 0.28 -6.26
CA ILE A 28 8.57 0.95 -5.09
C ILE A 28 10.05 1.10 -5.36
N GLY A 29 10.48 2.31 -5.72
CA GLY A 29 11.88 2.57 -6.02
C GLY A 29 12.33 3.98 -5.78
N SER A 30 13.61 4.09 -5.47
CA SER A 30 14.40 5.29 -5.21
C SER A 30 15.87 4.89 -5.36
N TYR A 31 16.80 5.82 -5.55
CA TYR A 31 18.23 5.50 -5.51
C TYR A 31 18.70 5.16 -4.09
N GLY A 32 17.97 5.65 -3.08
CA GLY A 32 18.25 5.39 -1.67
C GLY A 32 17.00 5.54 -0.81
N GLY A 33 17.20 5.92 0.45
CA GLY A 33 16.10 6.24 1.35
C GLY A 33 15.35 5.04 1.95
N LYS A 34 14.42 5.36 2.85
CA LYS A 34 13.61 4.41 3.63
C LYS A 34 12.15 4.59 3.32
N LEU A 35 11.50 3.51 2.91
CA LEU A 35 10.14 3.52 2.38
C LEU A 35 9.34 2.44 3.09
N THR A 36 8.25 2.81 3.74
CA THR A 36 7.41 1.90 4.53
C THR A 36 6.05 1.76 3.88
N PHE A 37 5.61 0.52 3.67
CA PHE A 37 4.30 0.18 3.14
C PHE A 37 3.66 -0.80 4.11
N HIS A 38 2.61 -0.38 4.82
CA HIS A 38 1.96 -1.26 5.78
C HIS A 38 0.44 -1.17 5.86
N HIS A 39 -0.19 -2.29 6.24
CA HIS A 39 -1.65 -2.35 6.40
C HIS A 39 -2.42 -1.92 5.14
N ASN A 40 -1.83 -2.08 3.95
CA ASN A 40 -2.49 -1.83 2.68
C ASN A 40 -3.16 -3.12 2.17
N LEU A 41 -4.18 -2.95 1.33
CA LEU A 41 -4.82 -4.03 0.59
C LEU A 41 -4.43 -3.97 -0.88
N TYR A 42 -3.69 -4.97 -1.35
CA TYR A 42 -3.41 -5.20 -2.76
C TYR A 42 -4.36 -6.27 -3.29
N ALA A 43 -5.26 -5.93 -4.21
CA ALA A 43 -6.28 -6.87 -4.69
C ALA A 43 -6.48 -6.82 -6.21
N HIS A 44 -6.66 -7.98 -6.84
CA HIS A 44 -7.02 -8.08 -8.26
C HIS A 44 -6.04 -7.37 -9.23
N ASN A 45 -4.75 -7.31 -8.87
CA ASN A 45 -3.68 -6.85 -9.75
C ASN A 45 -2.99 -8.04 -10.42
N VAL A 46 -2.49 -7.90 -11.65
CA VAL A 46 -1.72 -8.98 -12.29
C VAL A 46 -0.41 -9.29 -11.55
N SER A 47 0.30 -8.27 -11.06
CA SER A 47 1.57 -8.44 -10.33
C SER A 47 1.97 -7.18 -9.56
N ARG A 48 3.24 -7.11 -9.16
CA ARG A 48 3.88 -5.97 -8.48
C ARG A 48 3.16 -5.60 -7.19
N ASN A 49 2.90 -6.59 -6.36
CA ASN A 49 2.31 -6.43 -5.04
C ASN A 49 3.33 -6.81 -3.94
N PRO A 50 4.51 -6.17 -3.84
CA PRO A 50 5.08 -5.05 -4.62
C PRO A 50 6.12 -5.45 -5.69
N ARG A 51 6.64 -4.47 -6.46
CA ARG A 51 7.95 -4.55 -7.16
C ARG A 51 8.96 -3.53 -6.60
N PRO A 52 9.90 -3.93 -5.73
CA PRO A 52 11.05 -3.15 -5.30
C PRO A 52 12.05 -2.91 -6.45
N THR A 53 12.65 -1.73 -6.50
CA THR A 53 13.72 -1.42 -7.46
C THR A 53 14.64 -0.32 -6.94
N GLY A 54 15.93 -0.41 -7.24
CA GLY A 54 16.89 0.71 -7.10
C GLY A 54 17.07 1.51 -8.39
N TYR A 55 16.21 1.25 -9.39
CA TYR A 55 16.36 1.65 -10.78
C TYR A 55 17.63 1.09 -11.45
N HIS A 56 17.59 1.02 -12.78
CA HIS A 56 18.57 0.34 -13.60
C HIS A 56 19.25 1.35 -14.54
N TYR A 57 20.57 1.25 -14.72
CA TYR A 57 21.36 2.09 -15.63
C TYR A 57 21.12 3.61 -15.52
N VAL A 58 21.22 4.16 -14.32
CA VAL A 58 21.25 5.62 -14.17
C VAL A 58 22.69 6.07 -13.95
N LYS A 59 23.23 6.78 -14.94
CA LYS A 59 24.58 7.35 -14.88
C LYS A 59 24.71 8.27 -13.66
N GLY A 60 25.74 8.06 -12.85
CA GLY A 60 25.98 8.83 -11.62
C GLY A 60 25.38 8.21 -10.34
N HIS A 61 24.63 7.12 -10.47
CA HIS A 61 23.97 6.41 -9.36
C HIS A 61 24.49 4.97 -9.21
N GLU A 62 25.61 4.63 -9.84
CA GLU A 62 26.17 3.27 -9.86
C GLU A 62 26.57 2.77 -8.46
N ASN A 63 26.91 3.71 -7.58
CA ASN A 63 27.37 3.43 -6.21
C ASN A 63 26.24 3.52 -5.17
N ASP A 64 25.04 3.89 -5.58
CA ASP A 64 23.95 4.06 -4.62
C ASP A 64 23.57 2.72 -3.97
N PRO A 65 23.16 2.75 -2.70
CA PRO A 65 22.86 1.55 -1.94
C PRO A 65 21.52 0.90 -2.34
N GLY A 66 20.68 1.63 -3.09
CA GLY A 66 19.29 1.30 -3.28
C GLY A 66 18.44 1.60 -2.05
N PRO A 67 17.10 1.52 -2.18
CA PRO A 67 16.20 1.84 -1.10
C PRO A 67 16.15 0.72 -0.07
N VAL A 68 15.83 1.09 1.17
CA VAL A 68 15.34 0.16 2.20
C VAL A 68 13.83 0.21 2.19
N ILE A 69 13.19 -0.90 1.87
CA ILE A 69 11.74 -1.01 1.79
C ILE A 69 11.25 -1.88 2.93
N ASP A 70 10.37 -1.32 3.77
CA ASP A 70 9.65 -2.06 4.80
C ASP A 70 8.25 -2.37 4.31
N PHE A 71 8.02 -3.60 3.88
CA PHE A 71 6.74 -4.06 3.36
C PHE A 71 6.09 -5.00 4.37
N ARG A 72 5.24 -4.43 5.24
CA ARG A 72 4.84 -5.05 6.50
C ARG A 72 3.33 -5.11 6.69
N ASN A 73 2.78 -6.23 7.15
CA ASN A 73 1.35 -6.34 7.51
C ASN A 73 0.37 -5.92 6.39
N ASN A 74 0.75 -6.07 5.13
CA ASN A 74 -0.16 -5.85 3.99
C ASN A 74 -0.96 -7.12 3.69
N VAL A 75 -2.15 -6.96 3.11
CA VAL A 75 -2.94 -8.04 2.53
C VAL A 75 -2.74 -8.06 1.03
N ILE A 76 -2.41 -9.22 0.46
CA ILE A 76 -2.18 -9.41 -0.97
C ILE A 76 -3.10 -10.51 -1.48
N TYR A 77 -4.00 -10.16 -2.40
CA TYR A 77 -5.09 -11.02 -2.84
C TYR A 77 -5.22 -11.12 -4.37
N ASN A 78 -5.51 -12.33 -4.85
CA ASN A 78 -5.98 -12.61 -6.20
C ASN A 78 -5.09 -12.05 -7.32
N TRP A 79 -3.78 -12.28 -7.22
CA TRP A 79 -2.84 -11.86 -8.24
C TRP A 79 -2.94 -12.71 -9.51
N GLY A 80 -2.57 -12.17 -10.68
CA GLY A 80 -2.73 -12.85 -11.98
C GLY A 80 -1.49 -13.57 -12.50
N SER A 81 -0.32 -13.20 -11.97
CA SER A 81 0.97 -13.84 -12.27
C SER A 81 1.67 -14.23 -10.98
N VAL A 82 2.84 -13.68 -10.65
CA VAL A 82 3.40 -13.76 -9.29
C VAL A 82 2.95 -12.54 -8.49
N ALA A 83 2.76 -12.69 -7.18
CA ALA A 83 2.32 -11.61 -6.29
C ALA A 83 3.30 -10.43 -6.33
N GLY A 84 4.52 -10.61 -5.81
CA GLY A 84 5.61 -9.64 -5.91
C GLY A 84 6.84 -10.16 -6.64
N TYR A 85 7.67 -9.26 -7.17
CA TYR A 85 8.94 -9.64 -7.79
C TYR A 85 9.98 -8.52 -7.77
N THR A 86 11.25 -8.85 -7.97
CA THR A 86 12.36 -7.89 -8.18
C THR A 86 13.05 -8.16 -9.50
N GLY A 87 13.88 -7.20 -9.95
CA GLY A 87 14.71 -7.36 -11.14
C GLY A 87 13.99 -7.01 -12.44
N SER A 88 14.78 -6.77 -13.47
CA SER A 88 14.33 -6.48 -14.84
C SER A 88 14.13 -7.75 -15.66
N GLY A 89 14.75 -8.86 -15.24
CA GLY A 89 14.77 -10.13 -16.00
C GLY A 89 16.01 -10.31 -16.86
N ASP A 90 16.79 -9.25 -17.09
CA ASP A 90 18.01 -9.25 -17.88
C ASP A 90 19.24 -9.15 -16.98
N GLU A 91 20.34 -9.79 -17.39
CA GLU A 91 21.63 -9.61 -16.72
C GLU A 91 22.11 -8.17 -16.94
N ALA A 92 22.44 -7.51 -15.83
CA ALA A 92 22.79 -6.10 -15.82
C ALA A 92 24.24 -5.92 -15.39
N SER A 93 25.02 -5.11 -16.11
CA SER A 93 26.31 -4.66 -15.59
C SER A 93 26.15 -3.66 -14.43
N SER A 94 24.95 -3.09 -14.26
CA SER A 94 24.55 -2.26 -13.12
C SER A 94 23.19 -2.72 -12.57
N PRO A 95 23.17 -3.61 -11.55
CA PRO A 95 21.93 -4.22 -11.06
C PRO A 95 21.10 -3.26 -10.20
N GLU A 96 19.77 -3.45 -10.22
CA GLU A 96 18.83 -2.78 -9.33
C GLU A 96 19.07 -3.23 -7.87
N LYS A 97 19.65 -2.37 -7.02
CA LYS A 97 19.92 -2.71 -5.61
C LYS A 97 18.75 -2.33 -4.71
N HIS A 98 18.49 -3.10 -3.67
CA HIS A 98 17.54 -2.75 -2.61
C HIS A 98 17.70 -3.66 -1.39
N ALA A 99 17.19 -3.20 -0.25
CA ALA A 99 16.82 -4.05 0.88
C ALA A 99 15.31 -4.13 1.02
N LEU A 100 14.81 -5.31 1.36
CA LEU A 100 13.40 -5.54 1.63
C LEU A 100 13.23 -6.24 2.97
N ASN A 101 12.46 -5.63 3.87
CA ASN A 101 11.82 -6.33 4.96
C ASN A 101 10.43 -6.75 4.46
N TYR A 102 10.19 -8.04 4.30
CA TYR A 102 8.90 -8.60 3.89
C TYR A 102 8.29 -9.32 5.08
N VAL A 103 7.52 -8.60 5.90
CA VAL A 103 7.20 -9.04 7.26
C VAL A 103 5.70 -9.07 7.54
N GLY A 104 5.19 -10.17 8.10
CA GLY A 104 3.82 -10.19 8.62
C GLY A 104 2.71 -9.99 7.57
N ASN A 105 3.00 -10.15 6.28
CA ASN A 105 2.02 -9.98 5.21
C ASN A 105 1.09 -11.19 5.13
N TYR A 106 -0.18 -10.94 4.78
CA TYR A 106 -1.17 -11.99 4.55
C TYR A 106 -1.40 -12.16 3.05
N LEU A 107 -1.05 -13.34 2.52
CA LEU A 107 -1.18 -13.67 1.11
C LEU A 107 -2.30 -14.68 0.90
N LYS A 108 -3.21 -14.34 0.00
CA LYS A 108 -4.36 -15.16 -0.34
C LYS A 108 -4.46 -15.34 -1.86
N PRO A 109 -4.15 -16.53 -2.40
CA PRO A 109 -4.46 -16.84 -3.80
C PRO A 109 -5.98 -16.75 -4.03
N GLY A 110 -6.39 -16.22 -5.17
CA GLY A 110 -7.80 -16.13 -5.55
C GLY A 110 -8.09 -16.83 -6.88
N PRO A 111 -9.32 -16.72 -7.41
CA PRO A 111 -9.72 -17.34 -8.68
C PRO A 111 -8.84 -16.99 -9.89
N SER A 112 -8.19 -15.82 -9.89
CA SER A 112 -7.27 -15.39 -10.94
C SER A 112 -5.82 -15.84 -10.71
N SER A 113 -5.50 -16.40 -9.55
CA SER A 113 -4.14 -16.82 -9.21
C SER A 113 -3.80 -18.15 -9.87
N PRO A 114 -2.80 -18.19 -10.78
CA PRO A 114 -2.47 -19.43 -11.46
C PRO A 114 -1.79 -20.39 -10.48
N ALA A 115 -2.10 -21.69 -10.63
CA ALA A 115 -1.59 -22.73 -9.72
C ALA A 115 -0.07 -22.70 -9.52
N ARG A 116 0.69 -22.36 -10.58
CA ARG A 116 2.16 -22.25 -10.53
C ARG A 116 2.67 -21.15 -9.58
N TRP A 117 1.86 -20.14 -9.28
CA TRP A 117 2.24 -18.99 -8.46
C TRP A 117 1.41 -18.87 -7.17
N ALA A 118 0.43 -19.75 -6.96
CA ALA A 118 -0.41 -19.75 -5.76
C ALA A 118 0.37 -20.00 -4.45
N LYS A 119 1.62 -20.47 -4.54
CA LYS A 119 2.49 -20.74 -3.37
C LYS A 119 3.75 -19.87 -3.34
N THR A 120 3.85 -18.88 -4.22
CA THR A 120 5.02 -18.00 -4.33
C THR A 120 4.59 -16.57 -3.99
N ALA A 121 5.02 -16.08 -2.83
CA ALA A 121 4.80 -14.68 -2.45
C ALA A 121 5.67 -13.73 -3.27
N PHE A 122 6.89 -14.16 -3.57
CA PHE A 122 7.89 -13.27 -4.11
C PHE A 122 8.90 -13.98 -5.01
N LEU A 123 9.15 -13.44 -6.20
CA LEU A 123 10.10 -13.99 -7.18
C LEU A 123 11.27 -13.03 -7.40
N LEU A 124 12.50 -13.52 -7.29
CA LEU A 124 13.70 -12.73 -7.51
C LEU A 124 14.24 -12.99 -8.92
N HIS A 125 14.08 -12.01 -9.83
CA HIS A 125 14.67 -12.08 -11.15
C HIS A 125 16.09 -11.51 -11.21
N LYS A 126 16.79 -11.89 -12.29
CA LYS A 126 18.06 -11.30 -12.72
C LYS A 126 17.97 -9.78 -12.88
N GLY A 127 19.14 -9.15 -12.81
CA GLY A 127 19.28 -7.69 -12.91
C GLY A 127 19.00 -6.96 -11.59
N ALA A 128 18.88 -7.67 -10.47
CA ALA A 128 18.74 -7.09 -9.14
C ALA A 128 19.76 -7.67 -8.14
N VAL A 129 20.10 -6.86 -7.14
CA VAL A 129 20.78 -7.31 -5.92
C VAL A 129 19.83 -7.09 -4.75
N THR A 130 19.23 -8.18 -4.29
CA THR A 130 18.21 -8.17 -3.23
C THR A 130 18.81 -8.62 -1.90
N ARG A 131 18.78 -7.73 -0.90
CA ARG A 131 18.96 -8.10 0.51
C ARG A 131 17.58 -8.27 1.15
N LEU A 132 17.26 -9.46 1.66
CA LEU A 132 15.90 -9.79 2.08
C LEU A 132 15.86 -10.32 3.52
N TYR A 133 15.01 -9.71 4.33
CA TYR A 133 14.49 -10.28 5.57
C TYR A 133 13.03 -10.67 5.35
N ALA A 134 12.68 -11.95 5.49
CA ALA A 134 11.31 -12.44 5.33
C ALA A 134 10.88 -13.22 6.57
N ASP A 135 9.82 -12.78 7.24
CA ASP A 135 9.38 -13.35 8.51
C ASP A 135 7.90 -13.08 8.83
N GLY A 136 7.24 -13.99 9.56
CA GLY A 136 5.85 -13.85 10.01
C GLY A 136 4.76 -13.75 8.93
N ASN A 137 5.08 -13.93 7.64
CA ASN A 137 4.12 -13.92 6.54
C ASN A 137 3.25 -15.19 6.55
N HIS A 138 1.99 -15.03 6.18
CA HIS A 138 1.02 -16.11 6.07
C HIS A 138 0.58 -16.29 4.62
N MET A 139 0.55 -17.52 4.13
CA MET A 139 0.04 -17.87 2.80
C MET A 139 -1.11 -18.87 2.95
N GLU A 140 -2.32 -18.47 2.57
CA GLU A 140 -3.48 -19.37 2.56
C GLU A 140 -3.20 -20.58 1.64
N GLY A 141 -3.54 -21.78 2.11
CA GLY A 141 -3.32 -23.02 1.36
C GLY A 141 -1.86 -23.48 1.26
N PHE A 142 -0.92 -22.83 1.98
CA PHE A 142 0.47 -23.26 2.05
C PHE A 142 1.05 -23.12 3.48
N PRO A 143 0.66 -24.01 4.41
CA PRO A 143 1.10 -23.95 5.81
C PRO A 143 2.62 -24.07 5.96
N GLU A 144 3.30 -24.85 5.11
CA GLU A 144 4.75 -24.99 5.15
C GLU A 144 5.46 -23.68 4.82
N GLY A 145 4.93 -22.89 3.89
CA GLY A 145 5.45 -21.55 3.60
C GLY A 145 5.13 -20.52 4.69
N SER A 146 4.00 -20.69 5.38
CA SER A 146 3.68 -19.88 6.56
C SER A 146 4.57 -20.20 7.76
N ALA A 147 5.04 -21.45 7.88
CA ALA A 147 5.96 -21.89 8.93
C ALA A 147 7.43 -21.55 8.61
N ASP A 148 7.81 -21.60 7.33
CA ASP A 148 9.13 -21.23 6.83
C ASP A 148 8.97 -20.29 5.62
N ASN A 149 9.05 -18.99 5.89
CA ASN A 149 8.83 -17.95 4.89
C ASN A 149 9.82 -17.97 3.73
N TRP A 150 11.00 -18.60 3.86
CA TRP A 150 11.89 -18.75 2.72
C TRP A 150 11.32 -19.68 1.63
N ARG A 151 10.36 -20.55 1.98
CA ARG A 151 9.63 -21.36 0.99
C ARG A 151 8.62 -20.55 0.17
N LEU A 152 8.30 -19.33 0.59
CA LEU A 152 7.46 -18.40 -0.16
C LEU A 152 8.26 -17.57 -1.18
N ILE A 153 9.60 -17.62 -1.11
CA ILE A 153 10.51 -16.86 -1.95
C ILE A 153 11.11 -17.79 -3.01
N ASP A 154 10.90 -17.47 -4.28
CA ASP A 154 11.60 -18.10 -5.40
C ASP A 154 12.85 -17.28 -5.72
N ASP A 155 13.99 -17.74 -5.21
CA ASP A 155 15.32 -17.15 -5.45
C ASP A 155 16.14 -17.94 -6.49
N SER A 156 15.52 -18.90 -7.19
CA SER A 156 16.20 -19.82 -8.11
C SER A 156 16.83 -19.12 -9.33
N ARG A 157 16.33 -17.94 -9.69
CA ARG A 157 16.82 -17.15 -10.84
C ARG A 157 17.87 -16.12 -10.43
N CYS A 158 17.83 -15.65 -9.19
CA CYS A 158 18.75 -14.68 -8.62
C CYS A 158 18.74 -14.81 -7.08
N PRO A 159 19.78 -15.43 -6.50
CA PRO A 159 19.84 -15.63 -5.05
C PRO A 159 19.83 -14.30 -4.28
N ALA A 160 18.99 -14.21 -3.25
CA ALA A 160 19.05 -13.09 -2.30
C ALA A 160 20.20 -13.24 -1.31
N THR A 161 20.69 -12.10 -0.83
CA THR A 161 21.40 -12.05 0.45
C THR A 161 20.37 -12.17 1.57
N LYS A 162 20.31 -13.34 2.21
CA LYS A 162 19.39 -13.64 3.32
C LYS A 162 19.84 -12.93 4.59
N LEU A 163 18.99 -12.07 5.13
CA LEU A 163 19.24 -11.34 6.37
C LEU A 163 18.68 -12.11 7.57
N THR A 164 19.34 -12.01 8.72
CA THR A 164 18.91 -12.64 9.99
C THR A 164 18.00 -11.76 10.83
N GLY A 165 17.85 -10.49 10.45
CA GLY A 165 16.97 -9.51 11.10
C GLY A 165 16.57 -8.40 10.11
N PRO A 166 15.52 -7.64 10.43
CA PRO A 166 15.06 -6.56 9.57
C PRO A 166 16.10 -5.45 9.48
N VAL A 167 16.19 -4.80 8.33
CA VAL A 167 16.96 -3.56 8.18
C VAL A 167 16.24 -2.44 8.94
N PRO A 168 16.94 -1.61 9.74
CA PRO A 168 16.31 -0.57 10.53
C PRO A 168 15.55 0.48 9.70
N VAL A 169 14.27 0.68 10.05
CA VAL A 169 13.37 1.72 9.55
C VAL A 169 12.68 2.41 10.74
N ALA A 170 11.79 3.37 10.48
CA ALA A 170 10.98 3.98 11.53
C ALA A 170 10.23 2.90 12.34
N ALA A 171 10.16 3.07 13.66
CA ALA A 171 9.59 2.06 14.54
C ALA A 171 8.08 1.92 14.29
N MET A 172 7.62 0.68 14.13
CA MET A 172 6.22 0.34 13.92
C MET A 172 5.90 -0.96 14.66
N LYS A 173 4.70 -1.05 15.24
CA LYS A 173 4.22 -2.31 15.80
C LYS A 173 3.95 -3.30 14.67
N THR A 174 4.58 -4.47 14.76
CA THR A 174 4.30 -5.60 13.86
C THR A 174 3.23 -6.47 14.47
N GLU A 175 2.25 -6.86 13.66
CA GLU A 175 1.18 -7.77 14.05
C GLU A 175 1.37 -9.13 13.39
N ASP A 176 0.77 -10.19 13.92
CA ASP A 176 0.69 -11.44 13.19
C ASP A 176 -0.18 -11.26 11.94
N ALA A 177 0.18 -11.94 10.84
CA ALA A 177 -0.48 -11.75 9.55
C ALA A 177 -2.01 -11.99 9.59
N PRO A 178 -2.55 -13.01 10.27
CA PRO A 178 -4.01 -13.18 10.42
C PRO A 178 -4.72 -12.04 11.16
N THR A 179 -4.09 -11.46 12.20
CA THR A 179 -4.62 -10.26 12.87
C THR A 179 -4.60 -9.05 11.95
N ALA A 180 -3.49 -8.82 11.25
CA ALA A 180 -3.38 -7.75 10.26
C ALA A 180 -4.45 -7.88 9.17
N PHE A 181 -4.69 -9.09 8.66
CA PHE A 181 -5.74 -9.34 7.67
C PHE A 181 -7.12 -8.86 8.12
N LYS A 182 -7.52 -9.19 9.36
CA LYS A 182 -8.82 -8.76 9.90
C LYS A 182 -8.94 -7.25 9.99
N LYS A 183 -7.89 -6.58 10.46
CA LYS A 183 -7.86 -5.12 10.59
C LYS A 183 -7.85 -4.40 9.25
N VAL A 184 -7.01 -4.86 8.32
CA VAL A 184 -6.98 -4.30 6.96
C VAL A 184 -8.37 -4.40 6.33
N LEU A 185 -9.06 -5.55 6.40
CA LEU A 185 -10.41 -5.66 5.85
C LEU A 185 -11.48 -4.85 6.61
N ALA A 186 -11.22 -4.44 7.86
CA ALA A 186 -12.12 -3.56 8.60
C ALA A 186 -11.91 -2.10 8.18
N ASP A 187 -10.66 -1.65 8.09
CA ASP A 187 -10.32 -0.23 8.18
C ASP A 187 -9.61 0.35 6.94
N VAL A 188 -9.16 -0.48 5.99
CA VAL A 188 -8.41 0.00 4.80
C VAL A 188 -9.24 0.89 3.88
N GLY A 189 -8.64 1.93 3.31
CA GLY A 189 -9.28 2.84 2.37
C GLY A 189 -10.08 3.95 3.04
N ALA A 190 -10.88 4.67 2.25
CA ALA A 190 -11.74 5.72 2.76
C ALA A 190 -12.99 5.09 3.39
N THR A 191 -13.02 5.00 4.72
CA THR A 191 -14.09 4.31 5.46
C THR A 191 -15.10 5.24 6.10
N VAL A 192 -14.82 6.54 6.16
CA VAL A 192 -15.67 7.55 6.80
C VAL A 192 -16.39 8.39 5.73
N PRO A 193 -17.71 8.66 5.87
CA PRO A 193 -18.61 8.09 6.87
C PRO A 193 -19.01 6.63 6.58
N VAL A 194 -18.83 6.18 5.34
CA VAL A 194 -19.08 4.80 4.91
C VAL A 194 -18.23 4.51 3.67
N ARG A 195 -17.73 3.27 3.54
CA ARG A 195 -17.09 2.81 2.31
C ARG A 195 -18.05 2.93 1.13
N ASP A 196 -17.54 3.33 -0.01
CA ASP A 196 -18.32 3.30 -1.24
C ASP A 196 -18.54 1.85 -1.75
N ALA A 197 -19.31 1.72 -2.83
CA ALA A 197 -19.66 0.43 -3.41
C ALA A 197 -18.44 -0.33 -4.00
N VAL A 198 -17.43 0.40 -4.48
CA VAL A 198 -16.21 -0.16 -5.07
C VAL A 198 -15.32 -0.75 -3.97
N ASP A 199 -15.02 0.04 -2.94
CA ASP A 199 -14.22 -0.40 -1.80
C ASP A 199 -14.89 -1.56 -1.05
N THR A 200 -16.21 -1.48 -0.88
CA THR A 200 -17.01 -2.55 -0.27
C THR A 200 -16.89 -3.85 -1.07
N ARG A 201 -16.98 -3.78 -2.40
CA ARG A 201 -16.82 -4.96 -3.27
C ARG A 201 -15.43 -5.57 -3.14
N ILE A 202 -14.38 -4.75 -3.18
CA ILE A 202 -12.98 -5.21 -3.13
C ILE A 202 -12.70 -5.91 -1.79
N VAL A 203 -13.15 -5.34 -0.67
CA VAL A 203 -12.99 -5.95 0.65
C VAL A 203 -13.79 -7.24 0.80
N ASN A 204 -15.06 -7.27 0.35
CA ASN A 204 -15.88 -8.47 0.43
C ASN A 204 -15.32 -9.59 -0.43
N SER A 205 -14.91 -9.31 -1.67
CA SER A 205 -14.30 -10.32 -2.54
C SER A 205 -12.97 -10.85 -1.99
N THR A 206 -12.17 -10.00 -1.35
CA THR A 206 -10.96 -10.42 -0.61
C THR A 206 -11.31 -11.33 0.56
N ARG A 207 -12.31 -10.97 1.36
CA ARG A 207 -12.81 -11.78 2.48
C ARG A 207 -13.26 -13.15 2.01
N ASP A 208 -14.09 -13.17 0.98
CA ASP A 208 -14.82 -14.36 0.54
C ASP A 208 -14.01 -15.24 -0.43
N GLY A 209 -12.87 -14.76 -0.92
CA GLY A 209 -12.07 -15.48 -1.92
C GLY A 209 -12.73 -15.52 -3.29
N THR A 210 -13.45 -14.46 -3.66
CA THR A 210 -14.16 -14.32 -4.94
C THR A 210 -13.58 -13.19 -5.80
N GLY A 211 -14.18 -12.92 -6.96
CA GLY A 211 -13.75 -11.85 -7.85
C GLY A 211 -12.78 -12.31 -8.93
N LYS A 212 -12.33 -11.35 -9.74
CA LYS A 212 -11.46 -11.57 -10.90
C LYS A 212 -10.61 -10.35 -11.17
N ILE A 213 -9.51 -10.51 -11.88
CA ILE A 213 -8.80 -9.39 -12.49
C ILE A 213 -9.63 -8.87 -13.65
N ALA A 214 -9.94 -7.58 -13.65
CA ALA A 214 -10.75 -6.95 -14.68
C ALA A 214 -9.94 -6.68 -15.95
N GLU A 215 -10.56 -6.92 -17.10
CA GLU A 215 -9.99 -6.54 -18.39
C GLU A 215 -10.43 -5.15 -18.82
N THR A 216 -11.68 -4.83 -18.47
CA THR A 216 -12.38 -3.60 -18.82
C THR A 216 -13.09 -3.02 -17.60
N LEU A 217 -13.45 -1.74 -17.64
CA LEU A 217 -14.28 -1.14 -16.60
C LEU A 217 -15.67 -1.81 -16.49
N ALA A 218 -16.19 -2.38 -17.58
CA ALA A 218 -17.46 -3.10 -17.58
C ALA A 218 -17.39 -4.37 -16.71
N ASP A 219 -16.22 -5.00 -16.59
CA ASP A 219 -16.01 -6.12 -15.67
C ASP A 219 -16.17 -5.73 -14.20
N LEU A 220 -16.01 -4.44 -13.91
CA LEU A 220 -16.15 -3.81 -12.60
C LEU A 220 -17.52 -3.13 -12.44
N GLY A 221 -18.47 -3.35 -13.35
CA GLY A 221 -19.80 -2.76 -13.26
C GLY A 221 -19.89 -1.28 -13.67
N GLY A 222 -18.83 -0.70 -14.24
CA GLY A 222 -18.82 0.71 -14.67
C GLY A 222 -18.39 1.68 -13.57
N TRP A 223 -18.45 2.98 -13.90
CA TRP A 223 -18.31 4.02 -12.88
C TRP A 223 -19.55 4.03 -11.99
N PRO A 224 -19.40 4.18 -10.67
CA PRO A 224 -20.54 4.40 -9.79
C PRO A 224 -21.22 5.72 -10.17
N GLU A 225 -22.55 5.75 -10.08
CA GLU A 225 -23.29 7.00 -10.17
C GLU A 225 -23.01 7.84 -8.93
N LEU A 226 -22.30 8.95 -9.10
CA LEU A 226 -22.02 9.89 -8.03
C LEU A 226 -23.29 10.68 -7.72
N LYS A 227 -23.90 10.41 -6.57
CA LYS A 227 -25.01 11.21 -6.08
C LYS A 227 -24.46 12.54 -5.57
N THR A 228 -24.81 13.63 -6.24
CA THR A 228 -24.51 14.97 -5.76
C THR A 228 -25.63 15.42 -4.81
N ALA A 229 -25.24 16.08 -3.73
CA ALA A 229 -26.13 16.88 -2.90
C ALA A 229 -25.82 18.36 -3.13
N GLU A 230 -26.73 19.25 -2.75
CA GLU A 230 -26.42 20.66 -2.66
C GLU A 230 -25.31 20.84 -1.61
N PRO A 231 -24.17 21.46 -1.96
CA PRO A 231 -23.11 21.69 -1.00
C PRO A 231 -23.64 22.59 0.13
N PRO A 232 -23.20 22.38 1.38
CA PRO A 232 -23.47 23.33 2.45
C PRO A 232 -23.00 24.75 2.08
N ALA A 233 -23.61 25.76 2.69
CA ALA A 233 -23.11 27.13 2.57
C ALA A 233 -21.71 27.22 3.19
N ASP A 234 -20.82 27.89 2.46
CA ASP A 234 -19.44 28.21 2.80
C ASP A 234 -19.24 29.67 2.32
N SER A 235 -19.44 30.60 3.24
CA SER A 235 -19.62 32.03 2.98
C SER A 235 -18.31 32.72 2.61
N ASP A 236 -17.17 32.21 3.07
CA ASP A 236 -15.84 32.73 2.75
C ASP A 236 -15.02 31.84 1.79
N SER A 237 -15.57 30.70 1.40
CA SER A 237 -15.03 29.78 0.40
C SER A 237 -13.68 29.17 0.80
N ASP A 238 -13.53 28.86 2.08
CA ASP A 238 -12.28 28.35 2.66
C ASP A 238 -12.23 26.81 2.75
N GLY A 239 -13.33 26.15 2.40
CA GLY A 239 -13.48 24.70 2.40
C GLY A 239 -14.21 24.13 3.63
N MET A 240 -14.60 24.97 4.59
CA MET A 240 -15.39 24.58 5.77
C MET A 240 -16.83 25.12 5.67
N PRO A 241 -17.86 24.32 6.00
CA PRO A 241 -19.24 24.81 6.03
C PRO A 241 -19.52 25.80 7.17
N ASP A 242 -20.28 26.87 6.89
CA ASP A 242 -20.67 27.90 7.87
C ASP A 242 -21.23 27.31 9.18
N ALA A 243 -22.06 26.27 9.04
CA ALA A 243 -22.72 25.61 10.16
C ALA A 243 -21.75 24.79 11.01
N TRP A 244 -20.70 24.23 10.39
CA TRP A 244 -19.65 23.49 11.10
C TRP A 244 -18.73 24.47 11.84
N GLU A 245 -18.32 25.55 11.20
CA GLU A 245 -17.50 26.59 11.82
C GLU A 245 -18.18 27.23 13.03
N GLN A 246 -19.45 27.66 12.88
CA GLN A 246 -20.23 28.22 13.98
C GLN A 246 -20.37 27.24 15.15
N LYS A 247 -20.51 25.94 14.86
CA LYS A 247 -20.61 24.90 15.89
C LYS A 247 -19.30 24.73 16.66
N HIS A 248 -18.16 24.96 16.03
CA HIS A 248 -16.83 24.84 16.65
C HIS A 248 -16.23 26.18 17.07
N GLY A 249 -16.96 27.29 16.92
CA GLY A 249 -16.52 28.61 17.36
C GLY A 249 -15.55 29.31 16.41
N LEU A 250 -15.47 28.86 15.16
CA LEU A 250 -14.76 29.51 14.06
C LEU A 250 -15.64 30.58 13.39
N ASN A 251 -15.06 31.34 12.46
CA ASN A 251 -15.72 32.48 11.84
C ASN A 251 -15.98 32.26 10.34
N PRO A 252 -17.25 32.03 9.93
CA PRO A 252 -17.66 31.80 8.53
C PRO A 252 -17.43 32.96 7.53
N ALA A 253 -16.71 33.98 7.95
CA ALA A 253 -16.40 35.15 7.16
C ALA A 253 -14.89 35.47 7.18
N ASP A 254 -14.05 34.62 7.78
CA ASP A 254 -12.59 34.74 7.84
C ASP A 254 -11.92 33.53 7.17
N PRO A 255 -11.65 33.58 5.86
CA PRO A 255 -11.11 32.44 5.11
C PRO A 255 -9.66 32.10 5.46
N SER A 256 -9.07 32.83 6.41
CA SER A 256 -7.73 32.55 6.92
C SER A 256 -7.74 31.60 8.12
N ASP A 257 -8.90 31.36 8.73
CA ASP A 257 -8.98 30.51 9.91
C ASP A 257 -8.91 29.01 9.60
N ASN A 258 -9.23 28.58 8.37
CA ASN A 258 -9.00 27.21 7.91
C ASN A 258 -7.58 26.67 8.15
N ASN A 259 -6.56 27.52 7.95
CA ASN A 259 -5.15 27.19 8.08
C ASN A 259 -4.60 27.46 9.49
N LYS A 260 -5.44 27.95 10.41
CA LYS A 260 -5.06 28.07 11.82
C LYS A 260 -5.19 26.72 12.49
N ASP A 261 -4.39 26.55 13.53
CA ASP A 261 -4.42 25.42 14.45
C ASP A 261 -4.97 25.98 15.77
N ALA A 262 -6.29 25.88 15.95
CA ALA A 262 -6.98 26.61 17.02
C ALA A 262 -6.71 26.01 18.41
N ASP A 263 -6.30 24.75 18.51
CA ASP A 263 -5.96 24.09 19.78
C ASP A 263 -4.45 23.81 19.97
N GLY A 264 -3.64 23.99 18.92
CA GLY A 264 -2.19 23.91 18.95
C GLY A 264 -1.62 22.49 18.89
N ASP A 265 -2.39 21.52 18.40
CA ASP A 265 -1.97 20.11 18.36
C ASP A 265 -1.24 19.71 17.06
N GLY A 266 -1.18 20.63 16.09
CA GLY A 266 -0.50 20.47 14.82
C GLY A 266 -1.40 20.18 13.63
N TYR A 267 -2.72 20.03 13.82
CA TYR A 267 -3.70 19.98 12.74
C TYR A 267 -4.34 21.34 12.49
N THR A 268 -4.49 21.70 11.22
CA THR A 268 -5.25 22.89 10.82
C THR A 268 -6.75 22.64 10.95
N ASN A 269 -7.53 23.70 11.14
CA ASN A 269 -8.99 23.61 11.27
C ASN A 269 -9.65 22.91 10.06
N ILE A 270 -9.10 23.07 8.86
CA ILE A 270 -9.58 22.34 7.67
C ILE A 270 -9.25 20.86 7.71
N GLU A 271 -8.08 20.47 8.22
CA GLU A 271 -7.74 19.06 8.42
C GLU A 271 -8.67 18.44 9.47
N GLU A 272 -8.98 19.18 10.53
CA GLU A 272 -9.95 18.79 11.56
C GLU A 272 -11.36 18.57 10.96
N PHE A 273 -11.83 19.50 10.12
CA PHE A 273 -13.08 19.34 9.40
C PHE A 273 -13.09 18.09 8.52
N LEU A 274 -12.04 17.87 7.73
CA LEU A 274 -11.92 16.74 6.81
C LEU A 274 -11.82 15.39 7.54
N ASN A 275 -11.22 15.38 8.73
CA ASN A 275 -11.09 14.19 9.57
C ASN A 275 -12.28 14.00 10.53
N ALA A 276 -13.24 14.93 10.54
CA ALA A 276 -14.37 14.98 11.47
C ALA A 276 -13.95 14.98 12.95
N THR A 277 -12.83 15.64 13.24
CA THR A 277 -12.29 15.88 14.58
C THR A 277 -12.69 17.28 15.08
N ASN A 278 -12.19 17.71 16.24
CA ASN A 278 -12.63 18.93 16.90
C ASN A 278 -11.49 19.95 16.96
N PRO A 279 -11.58 21.08 16.20
CA PRO A 279 -10.49 22.06 16.13
C PRO A 279 -10.22 22.81 17.44
N MET A 280 -11.03 22.60 18.46
CA MET A 280 -10.89 23.25 19.77
C MET A 280 -10.40 22.28 20.85
N ARG A 281 -9.99 21.06 20.49
CA ARG A 281 -9.59 20.02 21.44
C ARG A 281 -8.58 19.06 20.81
N GLY A 282 -7.32 19.18 21.23
CA GLY A 282 -6.26 18.35 20.69
C GLY A 282 -6.49 16.84 20.84
N ASP A 283 -6.06 16.10 19.82
CA ASP A 283 -6.38 14.69 19.58
C ASP A 283 -5.36 13.68 20.14
N HIS A 284 -4.75 14.02 21.29
CA HIS A 284 -3.73 13.19 21.97
C HIS A 284 -4.25 12.35 23.14
#